data_AF-A0A0S9DUN0-F1
#
_entry.id   AF-A0A0S9DUN0-F1
#
_cell.length_a   1.000
_cell.length_b   1.000
_cell.length_c   1.000
_cell.angle_alpha   90.00
_cell.angle_beta   90.00
_cell.angle_gamma   90.00
#
_symmetry.space_group_name_H-M   'P 1'
#
loop_
_entity.id
_entity.type
_entity.pdbx_description
1 polymer ?
#
loop_
_entity_poly.entity_id
_entity_poly.type
_entity_poly.pdbx_seq_one_letter_code
_entity_poly.pdbx_strand_id
1 'polypeptide(L)'
;MRVLDAADGGDITYDAVAREAGLTKAGLMYHFPSKDAMMIAIIEHVIGRWQHELQTALGVTLEESTLTQRVHAFVEFAGSGGATSGEFAVFSEAVRRPALSAPWLDYLRTWFAVDGGDAPDATALLLVWLATNGLWIAESTGILALDDDRRSALVSALLDILPKEKR
;
A
#
# COMPACT_ATOMS: atom_id res chain seq x y z
N MET A 1 10.38 -4.51 10.18
CA MET A 1 11.41 -3.50 9.86
C MET A 1 10.67 -2.26 9.37
N ARG A 2 10.84 -1.09 10.00
CA ARG A 2 10.26 0.14 9.46
C ARG A 2 11.01 0.46 8.17
N VAL A 3 10.29 0.68 7.08
CA VAL A 3 10.91 1.14 5.83
C VAL A 3 11.27 2.61 6.06
N LEU A 4 12.57 2.90 6.04
CA LEU A 4 13.22 4.20 6.19
C LEU A 4 12.28 5.41 6.11
N ASP A 5 12.06 6.10 7.23
CA ASP A 5 11.35 7.38 7.27
C ASP A 5 12.15 8.45 6.51
N ALA A 6 11.48 9.34 5.78
CA ALA A 6 12.07 10.34 4.87
C ALA A 6 13.07 11.31 5.52
N ALA A 7 13.21 11.31 6.86
CA ALA A 7 14.17 12.14 7.57
C ALA A 7 15.64 11.91 7.10
N ASP A 8 15.93 10.77 6.47
CA ASP A 8 17.27 10.43 5.97
C ASP A 8 17.45 10.52 4.43
N GLY A 9 16.51 11.10 3.69
CA GLY A 9 16.74 11.46 2.28
C GLY A 9 16.36 10.40 1.22
N GLY A 10 15.35 9.56 1.49
CA GLY A 10 14.60 8.79 0.48
C GLY A 10 15.34 7.67 -0.26
N ASP A 11 16.67 7.63 -0.21
CA ASP A 11 17.48 6.63 -0.87
C ASP A 11 17.65 5.39 0.01
N ILE A 12 17.12 4.26 -0.47
CA ILE A 12 17.36 2.95 0.14
C ILE A 12 18.81 2.54 -0.17
N THR A 13 19.70 2.78 0.79
CA THR A 13 21.14 2.46 0.70
C THR A 13 21.52 1.39 1.71
N TYR A 14 22.64 0.69 1.46
CA TYR A 14 23.19 -0.26 2.43
C TYR A 14 23.47 0.39 3.77
N ASP A 15 23.99 1.61 3.78
CA ASP A 15 24.37 2.27 5.04
C ASP A 15 23.13 2.65 5.85
N ALA A 16 22.06 3.13 5.18
CA ALA A 16 20.79 3.43 5.82
C ALA A 16 20.11 2.16 6.36
N VAL A 17 20.03 1.10 5.56
CA VAL A 17 19.41 -0.17 5.97
C VAL A 17 20.22 -0.87 7.06
N ALA A 18 21.56 -0.84 6.99
CA ALA A 18 22.41 -1.45 8.02
C ALA A 18 22.24 -0.73 9.35
N ARG A 19 22.24 0.61 9.34
CA ARG A 19 21.98 1.43 10.53
C ARG A 19 20.62 1.12 11.15
N GLU A 20 19.56 1.08 10.35
CA GLU A 20 18.21 0.76 10.82
C GLU A 20 18.10 -0.67 11.37
N ALA A 21 18.77 -1.63 10.73
CA ALA A 21 18.79 -3.02 11.17
C ALA A 21 19.73 -3.29 12.36
N GLY A 22 20.49 -2.29 12.84
CA GLY A 22 21.51 -2.49 13.88
C GLY A 22 22.69 -3.37 13.42
N LEU A 23 22.93 -3.46 12.11
CA LEU A 23 23.98 -4.24 11.48
C LEU A 23 25.12 -3.34 10.98
N THR A 24 26.29 -3.94 10.77
CA THR A 24 27.35 -3.29 9.99
C THR A 24 27.05 -3.42 8.50
N LYS A 25 27.61 -2.54 7.67
CA LYS A 25 27.55 -2.66 6.21
C LYS A 25 28.02 -4.03 5.72
N ALA A 26 29.15 -4.52 6.27
CA ALA A 26 29.69 -5.84 5.94
C ALA A 26 28.75 -6.98 6.36
N GLY A 27 28.11 -6.87 7.52
CA GLY A 27 27.09 -7.83 7.98
C GLY A 27 25.85 -7.84 7.09
N LEU A 28 25.40 -6.68 6.61
CA LEU A 28 24.27 -6.60 5.68
C LEU A 28 24.63 -7.17 4.29
N MET A 29 25.84 -6.91 3.81
CA MET A 29 26.34 -7.48 2.54
C MET A 29 26.49 -9.01 2.58
N TYR A 30 26.66 -9.59 3.77
CA TYR A 30 26.64 -11.05 3.93
C TYR A 30 25.27 -11.65 3.58
N HIS A 31 24.17 -10.95 3.91
CA HIS A 31 22.81 -11.39 3.59
C HIS A 31 22.37 -10.99 2.18
N PHE A 32 22.80 -9.82 1.71
CA PHE A 32 22.45 -9.30 0.40
C PHE A 32 23.71 -9.04 -0.41
N PRO A 33 24.03 -9.88 -1.42
CA PRO A 33 25.29 -9.78 -2.16
C PRO A 33 25.37 -8.55 -3.09
N SER A 34 24.24 -7.87 -3.35
CA SER A 34 24.19 -6.64 -4.14
C SER A 34 23.06 -5.70 -3.68
N LYS A 35 23.18 -4.40 -4.01
CA LYS A 35 22.14 -3.41 -3.71
C LYS A 35 20.81 -3.83 -4.34
N ASP A 36 20.85 -4.36 -5.56
CA ASP A 36 19.64 -4.87 -6.23
C ASP A 36 19.03 -6.06 -5.47
N ALA A 37 19.82 -7.02 -4.99
CA ALA A 37 19.32 -8.13 -4.20
C ALA A 37 18.66 -7.67 -2.88
N MET A 38 19.25 -6.66 -2.23
CA MET A 38 18.65 -6.02 -1.05
C MET A 38 17.35 -5.31 -1.40
N MET A 39 17.32 -4.54 -2.49
CA MET A 39 16.12 -3.83 -2.94
C MET A 39 14.98 -4.79 -3.26
N ILE A 40 15.28 -5.90 -3.95
CA ILE A 40 14.30 -6.96 -4.25
C ILE A 40 13.68 -7.48 -2.96
N ALA A 41 14.51 -7.87 -1.98
CA ALA A 41 14.02 -8.39 -0.72
C ALA A 41 13.18 -7.38 0.08
N ILE A 42 13.54 -6.10 0.05
CA ILE A 42 12.76 -5.03 0.68
C ILE A 42 11.39 -4.88 -0.02
N ILE A 43 11.37 -4.85 -1.35
CA ILE A 43 10.14 -4.74 -2.15
C ILE A 43 9.22 -5.93 -1.85
N GLU A 44 9.73 -7.16 -1.89
CA GLU A 44 8.97 -8.38 -1.59
C GLU A 44 8.39 -8.35 -0.17
N HIS A 45 9.18 -7.92 0.82
CA HIS A 45 8.74 -7.81 2.20
C HIS A 45 7.60 -6.80 2.38
N VAL A 46 7.72 -5.61 1.78
CA VAL A 46 6.72 -4.55 1.89
C VAL A 46 5.43 -4.93 1.18
N ILE A 47 5.53 -5.47 -0.04
CA ILE A 47 4.36 -5.95 -0.80
C ILE A 47 3.66 -7.08 -0.04
N GLY A 48 4.42 -8.06 0.48
CA GLY A 48 3.84 -9.16 1.24
C GLY A 48 3.13 -8.69 2.52
N ARG A 49 3.67 -7.68 3.19
CA ARG A 49 3.00 -7.05 4.34
C ARG A 49 1.70 -6.36 3.94
N TRP A 50 1.70 -5.55 2.88
CA TRP A 50 0.47 -4.89 2.41
C TRP A 50 -0.60 -5.90 1.98
N GLN A 51 -0.21 -6.97 1.29
CA GLN A 51 -1.13 -8.07 0.95
C GLN A 51 -1.76 -8.68 2.21
N HIS A 52 -0.95 -8.94 3.23
CA HIS A 52 -1.44 -9.48 4.50
C HIS A 52 -2.39 -8.50 5.20
N GLU A 53 -2.00 -7.24 5.36
CA GLU A 53 -2.80 -6.20 6.01
C GLU A 53 -4.14 -5.97 5.28
N LEU A 54 -4.13 -5.91 3.95
CA LEU A 54 -5.34 -5.75 3.14
C LEU A 54 -6.26 -6.98 3.22
N GLN A 55 -5.70 -8.20 3.19
CA GLN A 55 -6.44 -9.44 3.37
C GLN A 55 -7.04 -9.56 4.78
N THR A 56 -6.31 -9.12 5.80
CA THR A 56 -6.80 -9.04 7.18
C THR A 56 -7.94 -8.04 7.30
N ALA A 57 -7.83 -6.87 6.67
CA ALA A 57 -8.91 -5.88 6.64
C ALA A 57 -10.18 -6.39 5.93
N LEU A 58 -10.02 -7.23 4.89
CA LEU A 58 -11.15 -7.86 4.19
C LEU A 58 -11.87 -8.90 5.06
N GLY A 59 -11.13 -9.69 5.84
CA GLY A 59 -11.70 -10.65 6.79
C GLY A 59 -12.35 -11.91 6.17
N VAL A 60 -12.49 -11.98 4.85
CA VAL A 60 -13.01 -13.12 4.08
C VAL A 60 -12.11 -13.41 2.88
N THR A 61 -12.27 -14.58 2.23
CA THR A 61 -11.48 -14.91 1.03
C THR A 61 -11.85 -13.99 -0.14
N LEU A 62 -10.94 -13.85 -1.12
CA LEU A 62 -11.19 -13.00 -2.28
C LEU A 62 -12.37 -13.51 -3.11
N GLU A 63 -12.54 -14.83 -3.18
CA GLU A 63 -13.61 -15.55 -3.87
C GLU A 63 -14.98 -15.33 -3.21
N GLU A 64 -15.03 -15.19 -1.89
CA GLU A 64 -16.27 -14.96 -1.13
C GLU A 64 -16.63 -13.47 -1.02
N SER A 65 -15.71 -12.58 -1.40
CA SER A 65 -15.88 -11.14 -1.25
C SER A 65 -16.60 -10.46 -2.41
N THR A 66 -17.35 -9.41 -2.10
CA THR A 66 -17.89 -8.47 -3.09
C THR A 66 -16.87 -7.37 -3.42
N LEU A 67 -17.00 -6.73 -4.58
CA LEU A 67 -16.18 -5.55 -4.90
C LEU A 67 -16.34 -4.44 -3.87
N THR A 68 -17.55 -4.24 -3.35
CA THR A 68 -17.81 -3.26 -2.27
C THR A 68 -17.00 -3.58 -1.02
N GLN A 69 -16.97 -4.84 -0.56
CA GLN A 69 -16.18 -5.27 0.59
C GLN A 69 -14.68 -5.06 0.35
N ARG A 70 -14.20 -5.33 -0.87
CA ARG A 70 -12.79 -5.13 -1.26
C ARG A 70 -12.37 -3.68 -1.27
N VAL A 71 -13.23 -2.76 -1.73
CA VAL A 71 -12.98 -1.32 -1.67
C VAL A 71 -13.09 -0.80 -0.24
N HIS A 72 -14.07 -1.27 0.54
CA HIS A 72 -14.18 -0.96 1.98
C HIS A 72 -12.90 -1.34 2.73
N ALA A 73 -12.41 -2.57 2.55
CA ALA A 73 -11.17 -3.03 3.17
C ALA A 73 -9.96 -2.16 2.78
N PHE A 74 -9.92 -1.66 1.55
CA PHE A 74 -8.87 -0.76 1.09
C PHE A 74 -8.94 0.62 1.76
N VAL A 75 -10.14 1.16 1.97
CA VAL A 75 -10.34 2.43 2.72
C VAL A 75 -9.85 2.26 4.17
N GLU A 76 -10.22 1.18 4.83
CA GLU A 76 -9.78 0.88 6.21
C GLU A 76 -8.27 0.70 6.29
N PHE A 77 -7.69 -0.07 5.36
CA PHE A 77 -6.24 -0.26 5.24
C PHE A 77 -5.51 1.09 5.14
N ALA A 78 -5.90 1.95 4.19
CA ALA A 78 -5.30 3.27 4.03
C ALA A 78 -5.57 4.19 5.23
N GLY A 79 -6.75 4.07 5.83
CA GLY A 79 -7.20 4.83 7.00
C GLY A 79 -6.49 4.46 8.30
N SER A 80 -5.87 3.29 8.39
CA SER A 80 -5.20 2.83 9.62
C SER A 80 -3.78 3.41 9.84
N GLY A 81 -3.25 4.21 8.91
CA GLY A 81 -1.93 4.82 9.11
C GLY A 81 -1.28 5.52 7.91
N GLY A 82 -1.91 5.56 6.73
CA GLY A 82 -1.29 6.11 5.51
C GLY A 82 -0.02 5.36 5.09
N ALA A 83 0.46 5.58 3.86
CA ALA A 83 1.82 5.14 3.53
C ALA A 83 2.84 6.08 4.14
N THR A 84 3.92 5.52 4.66
CA THR A 84 5.12 6.30 4.92
C THR A 84 5.77 6.75 3.60
N SER A 85 6.59 7.79 3.68
CA SER A 85 7.44 8.19 2.56
C SER A 85 8.38 7.06 2.08
N GLY A 86 8.85 6.21 3.00
CA GLY A 86 9.69 5.06 2.68
C GLY A 86 8.93 4.01 1.87
N GLU A 87 7.69 3.74 2.24
CA GLU A 87 6.76 2.89 1.50
C GLU A 87 6.49 3.39 0.09
N PHE A 88 6.32 4.71 -0.08
CA PHE A 88 6.18 5.32 -1.40
C PHE A 88 7.45 5.19 -2.26
N ALA A 89 8.64 5.32 -1.65
CA ALA A 89 9.91 5.10 -2.34
C ALA A 89 10.06 3.64 -2.80
N VAL A 90 9.69 2.67 -1.96
CA VAL A 90 9.67 1.24 -2.32
C VAL A 90 8.72 0.98 -3.47
N PHE A 91 7.50 1.52 -3.42
CA PHE A 91 6.52 1.39 -4.51
C PHE A 91 7.06 1.97 -5.83
N SER A 92 7.59 3.20 -5.79
CA SER A 92 8.16 3.89 -6.95
C SER A 92 9.28 3.08 -7.60
N GLU A 93 10.12 2.47 -6.77
CA GLU A 93 11.24 1.66 -7.22
C GLU A 93 10.81 0.28 -7.72
N ALA A 94 9.74 -0.30 -7.17
CA ALA A 94 9.12 -1.52 -7.68
C ALA A 94 8.55 -1.31 -9.09
N VAL A 95 7.85 -0.20 -9.33
CA VAL A 95 7.27 0.15 -10.65
C VAL A 95 8.35 0.27 -11.74
N ARG A 96 9.58 0.67 -11.39
CA ARG A 96 10.73 0.72 -12.31
C ARG A 96 11.30 -0.66 -12.64
N ARG A 97 10.90 -1.73 -11.93
CA ARG A 97 11.33 -3.12 -12.12
C ARG A 97 10.12 -4.02 -12.37
N PRO A 98 9.64 -4.14 -13.62
CA PRO A 98 8.41 -4.87 -13.94
C PRO A 98 8.35 -6.30 -13.39
N ALA A 99 9.48 -7.01 -13.34
CA ALA A 99 9.54 -8.37 -12.78
C ALA A 99 9.15 -8.44 -11.29
N LEU A 100 9.32 -7.36 -10.54
CA LEU A 100 8.95 -7.26 -9.12
C LEU A 100 7.55 -6.68 -8.93
N SER A 101 7.17 -5.68 -9.73
CA SER A 101 5.85 -5.05 -9.59
C SER A 101 4.74 -5.87 -10.23
N ALA A 102 4.99 -6.65 -11.28
CA ALA A 102 3.93 -7.35 -12.02
C ALA A 102 3.06 -8.27 -11.15
N PRO A 103 3.61 -9.15 -10.28
CA PRO A 103 2.78 -9.99 -9.42
C PRO A 103 1.87 -9.18 -8.48
N TRP A 104 2.38 -8.08 -7.94
CA TRP A 104 1.60 -7.17 -7.10
C TRP A 104 0.51 -6.44 -7.88
N LEU A 105 0.84 -5.91 -9.06
CA LEU A 105 -0.13 -5.24 -9.91
C LEU A 105 -1.22 -6.20 -10.40
N ASP A 106 -0.88 -7.45 -10.70
CA ASP A 106 -1.84 -8.49 -11.08
C ASP A 106 -2.75 -8.88 -9.91
N TYR A 107 -2.21 -8.96 -8.70
CA TYR A 107 -3.00 -9.10 -7.48
C TYR A 107 -3.99 -7.95 -7.32
N LEU A 108 -3.55 -6.69 -7.45
CA LEU A 108 -4.43 -5.53 -7.35
C LEU A 108 -5.48 -5.46 -8.46
N ARG A 109 -5.12 -5.85 -9.69
CA ARG A 109 -6.10 -5.96 -10.81
C ARG A 109 -7.18 -6.98 -10.49
N THR A 110 -6.82 -8.11 -9.92
CA THR A 110 -7.77 -9.15 -9.51
C THR A 110 -8.64 -8.68 -8.33
N TRP A 111 -8.01 -7.98 -7.38
CA TRP A 111 -8.68 -7.44 -6.20
C TRP A 111 -9.72 -6.38 -6.56
N PHE A 112 -9.35 -5.40 -7.38
CA PHE A 112 -10.24 -4.29 -7.68
C PHE A 112 -11.13 -4.57 -8.89
N ALA A 113 -10.67 -5.27 -9.93
CA ALA A 113 -11.44 -5.73 -11.09
C ALA A 113 -12.59 -4.77 -11.53
N VAL A 114 -12.35 -3.45 -11.46
CA VAL A 114 -13.40 -2.41 -11.53
C VAL A 114 -13.97 -2.31 -12.94
N ASP A 115 -13.19 -2.76 -13.92
CA ASP A 115 -13.43 -2.57 -15.35
C ASP A 115 -14.41 -3.60 -15.95
N GLY A 116 -14.90 -4.57 -15.16
CA GLY A 116 -15.42 -5.84 -15.68
C GLY A 116 -16.91 -6.14 -15.54
N GLY A 117 -17.74 -5.24 -14.98
CA GLY A 117 -19.14 -5.59 -14.76
C GLY A 117 -20.11 -4.41 -14.83
N ASP A 118 -21.31 -4.67 -15.35
CA ASP A 118 -22.53 -3.85 -15.23
C ASP A 118 -23.03 -3.78 -13.77
N ALA A 119 -22.10 -3.69 -12.81
CA ALA A 119 -22.43 -3.52 -11.41
C ALA A 119 -23.08 -2.14 -11.25
N PRO A 120 -24.33 -2.08 -10.74
CA PRO A 120 -24.86 -0.83 -10.24
C PRO A 120 -23.80 -0.20 -9.32
N ASP A 121 -23.57 1.09 -9.48
CA ASP A 121 -22.68 1.88 -8.62
C ASP A 121 -21.15 1.70 -8.84
N ALA A 122 -20.72 1.13 -9.98
CA ALA A 122 -19.30 1.05 -10.37
C ALA A 122 -18.57 2.42 -10.31
N THR A 123 -19.28 3.52 -10.62
CA THR A 123 -18.72 4.88 -10.51
C THR A 123 -18.41 5.28 -9.07
N ALA A 124 -19.29 4.97 -8.11
CA ALA A 124 -19.06 5.31 -6.70
C ALA A 124 -17.86 4.51 -6.15
N LEU A 125 -17.78 3.23 -6.48
CA LEU A 125 -16.66 2.36 -6.13
C LEU A 125 -15.33 2.88 -6.71
N LEU A 126 -15.34 3.28 -7.99
CA LEU A 126 -14.15 3.85 -8.64
C LEU A 126 -13.73 5.19 -8.01
N LEU A 127 -14.69 6.06 -7.65
CA LEU A 127 -14.40 7.33 -6.97
C LEU A 127 -13.74 7.10 -5.61
N VAL A 128 -14.29 6.20 -4.80
CA VAL A 128 -13.71 5.87 -3.48
C VAL A 128 -12.33 5.25 -3.65
N TRP A 129 -12.16 4.34 -4.61
CA TRP A 129 -10.85 3.75 -4.90
C TRP A 129 -9.81 4.81 -5.32
N LEU A 130 -10.16 5.71 -6.23
CA LEU A 130 -9.28 6.80 -6.67
C LEU A 130 -8.94 7.75 -5.52
N ALA A 131 -9.93 8.15 -4.72
CA ALA A 131 -9.73 9.04 -3.58
C ALA A 131 -8.83 8.40 -2.51
N THR A 132 -8.99 7.10 -2.26
CA THR A 132 -8.16 6.35 -1.29
C THR A 132 -6.71 6.24 -1.76
N ASN A 133 -6.48 5.99 -3.06
CA ASN A 133 -5.13 6.05 -3.65
C ASN A 133 -4.54 7.48 -3.55
N GLY A 134 -5.36 8.51 -3.80
CA GLY A 134 -4.96 9.90 -3.69
C GLY A 134 -4.53 10.29 -2.27
N LEU A 135 -5.27 9.82 -1.26
CA LEU A 135 -4.91 9.99 0.15
C LEU A 135 -3.53 9.37 0.44
N TRP A 136 -3.32 8.13 0.03
CA TRP A 136 -2.07 7.40 0.21
C TRP A 136 -0.86 8.13 -0.38
N ILE A 137 -0.99 8.71 -1.59
CA ILE A 137 0.05 9.52 -2.23
C ILE A 137 0.23 10.87 -1.51
N ALA A 138 -0.86 11.55 -1.17
CA ALA A 138 -0.79 12.89 -0.57
C ALA A 138 -0.07 12.90 0.78
N GLU A 139 -0.30 11.88 1.60
CA GLU A 139 0.35 11.76 2.91
C GLU A 139 1.82 11.33 2.78
N SER A 140 2.11 10.33 1.94
CA SER A 140 3.48 9.83 1.77
C SER A 140 4.43 10.86 1.13
N THR A 141 3.89 11.82 0.39
CA THR A 141 4.65 12.93 -0.23
C THR A 141 4.65 14.22 0.62
N GLY A 142 3.92 14.25 1.74
CA GLY A 142 3.81 15.44 2.59
C GLY A 142 2.99 16.58 2.00
N ILE A 143 2.25 16.35 0.90
CA ILE A 143 1.28 17.31 0.36
C ILE A 143 0.15 17.56 1.36
N LEU A 144 -0.22 16.51 2.10
CA LEU A 144 -1.26 16.53 3.11
C LEU A 144 -0.74 15.88 4.39
N ALA A 145 -1.01 16.53 5.53
CA ALA A 145 -0.86 15.94 6.85
C ALA A 145 -2.22 16.00 7.54
N LEU A 146 -2.78 14.83 7.87
CA LEU A 146 -4.03 14.72 8.62
C LEU A 146 -3.71 14.39 10.08
N ASP A 147 -4.39 15.09 10.98
CA ASP A 147 -4.56 14.62 12.35
C ASP A 147 -5.59 13.47 12.39
N ASP A 148 -5.66 12.78 13.53
CA ASP A 148 -6.51 11.61 13.70
C ASP A 148 -7.99 11.94 13.47
N ASP A 149 -8.46 13.10 13.94
CA ASP A 149 -9.86 13.52 13.78
C ASP A 149 -10.23 13.74 12.31
N ARG A 150 -9.41 14.46 11.55
CA ARG A 150 -9.64 14.69 10.12
C ARG A 150 -9.50 13.41 9.31
N ARG A 151 -8.58 12.52 9.71
CA ARG A 151 -8.43 11.19 9.10
C ARG A 151 -9.71 10.37 9.29
N SER A 152 -10.20 10.26 10.52
CA SER A 152 -11.43 9.52 10.81
C SER A 152 -12.64 10.12 10.08
N ALA A 153 -12.74 11.45 10.00
CA ALA A 153 -13.81 12.11 9.25
C ALA A 153 -13.74 11.81 7.74
N LEU A 154 -12.53 11.80 7.15
CA LEU A 154 -12.34 11.46 5.74
C LEU A 154 -12.67 10.01 5.45
N VAL A 155 -12.18 9.08 6.29
CA VAL A 155 -12.50 7.64 6.18
C VAL A 155 -14.01 7.44 6.25
N SER A 156 -14.69 8.02 7.23
CA SER A 156 -16.16 7.95 7.34
C SER A 156 -16.85 8.47 6.07
N ALA A 157 -16.42 9.62 5.54
CA ALA A 157 -17.01 10.19 4.33
C ALA A 157 -16.78 9.31 3.07
N LEU A 158 -15.63 8.66 2.96
CA LEU A 158 -15.35 7.70 1.87
C LEU A 158 -16.26 6.47 1.97
N LEU A 159 -16.44 5.94 3.19
CA LEU A 159 -17.31 4.79 3.43
C LEU A 159 -18.79 5.12 3.19
N ASP A 160 -19.23 6.34 3.49
CA ASP A 160 -20.61 6.78 3.23
C ASP A 160 -20.96 6.88 1.74
N ILE A 161 -19.97 7.02 0.86
CA ILE A 161 -20.15 7.01 -0.61
C ILE A 161 -20.36 5.58 -1.12
N LEU A 162 -19.87 4.57 -0.40
CA LEU A 162 -19.95 3.19 -0.85
C LEU A 162 -21.41 2.73 -0.96
N PRO A 163 -21.74 1.93 -1.98
CA PRO A 163 -23.08 1.37 -2.14
C PRO A 163 -23.43 0.53 -0.91
N LYS A 164 -24.62 0.71 -0.36
CA LYS A 164 -25.11 -0.15 0.71
C LYS A 164 -25.36 -1.55 0.16
N GLU A 165 -24.80 -2.57 0.80
CA GLU A 165 -25.10 -3.95 0.43
C GLU A 165 -26.60 -4.19 0.56
N LYS A 166 -27.22 -4.71 -0.51
CA LYS A 166 -28.61 -5.17 -0.44
C LYS A 166 -28.62 -6.43 0.43
N ARG A 167 -29.29 -6.34 1.58
CA ARG A 167 -29.58 -7.48 2.47
C ARG A 167 -30.38 -8.55 1.76
#